data_AF-A0A4Q2Y8M2-F1
#
_entry.id   AF-A0A4Q2Y8M2-F1
#
_cell.length_a   1.000
_cell.length_b   1.000
_cell.length_c   1.000
_cell.angle_alpha   90.00
_cell.angle_beta   90.00
_cell.angle_gamma   90.00
#
_symmetry.space_group_name_H-M   'P 1'
#
loop_
_entity.id
_entity.type
_entity.pdbx_description
1 polymer ?
#
loop_
_entity_poly.entity_id
_entity_poly.type
_entity_poly.pdbx_seq_one_letter_code
_entity_poly.pdbx_strand_id
1 'polypeptide(L)'
;SGLSMPVGFKNGTGGSIQIALDAIQSASRPHHFLSVTKQGVSAIVSTAGNESCHLILRGGKSGPNYDSQSVAAAETMLREQNLSPGVMVDCSHGNSMKDYRNQPMVAADLCRQISDGSRTITSVMIESNLVEGNQALSKDLSSLVRGKSVTDACIGWDDTVEVLDRFAAAIRARRG
;
A
#
# COMPACT_ATOMS: atom_id res chain seq x y z
N SER A 1 -0.76 -15.50 -8.73
CA SER A 1 -2.05 -16.21 -8.78
C SER A 1 -2.24 -17.27 -7.69
N GLY A 2 -1.20 -17.92 -7.15
CA GLY A 2 -1.37 -19.07 -6.25
C GLY A 2 -1.38 -18.82 -4.73
N LEU A 3 -1.32 -17.56 -4.28
CA LEU A 3 -1.32 -17.24 -2.84
C LEU A 3 -2.74 -17.31 -2.28
N SER A 4 -2.89 -17.92 -1.10
CA SER A 4 -4.18 -18.09 -0.40
C SER A 4 -4.63 -16.86 0.41
N MET A 5 -4.23 -15.66 -0.02
CA MET A 5 -4.54 -14.39 0.64
C MET A 5 -4.66 -13.25 -0.38
N PRO A 6 -5.31 -12.12 -0.03
CA PRO A 6 -5.33 -10.94 -0.88
C PRO A 6 -3.92 -10.42 -1.19
N VAL A 7 -3.74 -9.86 -2.39
CA VAL A 7 -2.43 -9.33 -2.85
C VAL A 7 -2.61 -7.92 -3.42
N GLY A 8 -1.88 -6.96 -2.87
CA GLY A 8 -1.85 -5.60 -3.41
C GLY A 8 -0.69 -5.40 -4.37
N PHE A 9 -0.94 -4.82 -5.54
CA PHE A 9 0.07 -4.46 -6.53
C PHE A 9 0.33 -2.96 -6.51
N LYS A 10 1.56 -2.56 -6.19
CA LYS A 10 2.00 -1.15 -6.20
C LYS A 10 2.11 -0.62 -7.64
N ASN A 11 1.69 0.63 -7.86
CA ASN A 11 2.01 1.33 -9.11
C ASN A 11 3.53 1.39 -9.35
N GLY A 12 3.95 1.50 -10.61
CA GLY A 12 5.36 1.56 -10.99
C GLY A 12 6.08 2.75 -10.36
N THR A 13 7.40 2.66 -10.16
CA THR A 13 8.20 3.74 -9.54
C THR A 13 8.18 5.05 -10.34
N GLY A 14 7.87 4.98 -11.64
CA GLY A 14 7.61 6.14 -12.49
C GLY A 14 6.23 6.79 -12.31
N GLY A 15 5.33 6.18 -11.54
CA GLY A 15 3.93 6.64 -11.36
C GLY A 15 2.90 5.86 -12.17
N SER A 16 3.33 5.01 -13.13
CA SER A 16 2.40 4.27 -14.00
C SER A 16 1.53 3.28 -13.22
N ILE A 17 0.22 3.49 -13.29
CA ILE A 17 -0.81 2.60 -12.71
C ILE A 17 -1.01 1.36 -13.58
N GLN A 18 -0.89 1.48 -14.92
CA GLN A 18 -1.17 0.39 -15.86
C GLN A 18 -0.41 -0.91 -15.53
N ILE A 19 0.86 -0.80 -15.11
CA ILE A 19 1.68 -1.94 -14.70
C ILE A 19 1.02 -2.76 -13.58
N ALA A 20 0.41 -2.08 -12.60
CA ALA A 20 -0.28 -2.75 -11.50
C ALA A 20 -1.61 -3.38 -11.96
N LEU A 21 -2.33 -2.73 -12.89
CA LEU A 21 -3.57 -3.26 -13.43
C LEU A 21 -3.34 -4.52 -14.26
N ASP A 22 -2.32 -4.53 -15.12
CA ASP A 22 -1.90 -5.70 -15.88
C ASP A 22 -1.52 -6.87 -14.95
N ALA A 23 -0.84 -6.56 -13.84
CA ALA A 23 -0.46 -7.54 -12.84
C ALA A 23 -1.67 -8.11 -12.09
N ILE A 24 -2.67 -7.29 -11.75
CA ILE A 24 -3.93 -7.72 -11.14
C ILE A 24 -4.69 -8.67 -12.09
N GLN A 25 -4.84 -8.30 -13.36
CA GLN A 25 -5.49 -9.15 -14.36
C GLN A 25 -4.74 -10.48 -14.56
N SER A 26 -3.41 -10.44 -14.65
CA SER A 26 -2.60 -11.64 -14.79
C SER A 26 -2.75 -12.54 -13.56
N ALA A 27 -2.71 -11.96 -12.35
CA ALA A 27 -2.80 -12.70 -11.11
C ALA A 27 -4.18 -13.34 -10.89
N SER A 28 -5.26 -12.80 -11.47
CA SER A 28 -6.62 -13.35 -11.37
C SER A 28 -6.85 -14.60 -12.22
N ARG A 29 -5.92 -14.95 -13.11
CA ARG A 29 -6.03 -16.12 -13.99
C ARG A 29 -5.24 -17.33 -13.49
N PRO A 30 -5.59 -18.55 -13.93
CA PRO A 30 -4.77 -19.73 -13.74
C PRO A 30 -3.38 -19.61 -14.39
N HIS A 31 -2.36 -20.17 -13.76
CA HIS A 31 -0.98 -20.24 -14.31
C HIS A 31 -0.37 -21.63 -14.11
N HIS A 32 0.53 -22.02 -15.01
CA HIS A 32 1.45 -23.14 -14.87
C HIS A 32 2.90 -22.65 -14.93
N PHE A 33 3.71 -22.95 -13.93
CA PHE A 33 5.10 -22.49 -13.85
C PHE A 33 5.97 -23.41 -12.99
N LEU A 34 7.29 -23.31 -13.14
CA LEU A 34 8.25 -24.04 -12.32
C LEU A 34 8.38 -23.36 -10.95
N SER A 35 8.27 -24.14 -9.88
CA SER A 35 8.44 -23.66 -8.50
C SER A 35 9.03 -24.76 -7.61
N VAL A 36 9.12 -24.48 -6.32
CA VAL A 36 9.67 -25.41 -5.31
C VAL A 36 8.53 -25.90 -4.43
N THR A 37 8.46 -27.20 -4.19
CA THR A 37 7.48 -27.80 -3.29
C THR A 37 7.87 -27.56 -1.83
N LYS A 38 6.97 -27.89 -0.89
CA LYS A 38 7.28 -27.82 0.55
C LYS A 38 8.42 -28.77 0.98
N GLN A 39 8.71 -29.79 0.17
CA GLN A 39 9.82 -30.72 0.39
C GLN A 39 11.15 -30.21 -0.18
N GLY A 40 11.19 -29.00 -0.76
CA GLY A 40 12.42 -28.39 -1.28
C GLY A 40 12.84 -28.92 -2.66
N VAL A 41 11.97 -29.62 -3.38
CA VAL A 41 12.24 -30.12 -4.73
C VAL A 41 11.53 -29.29 -5.79
N SER A 42 12.12 -29.18 -6.97
CA SER A 42 11.51 -28.47 -8.10
C SER A 42 10.31 -29.24 -8.65
N ALA A 43 9.22 -28.54 -8.94
CA ALA A 43 8.02 -29.09 -9.55
C ALA A 43 7.32 -28.08 -10.48
N ILE A 44 6.44 -28.57 -11.34
CA ILE A 44 5.48 -27.73 -12.06
C ILE A 44 4.29 -27.48 -11.13
N VAL A 45 3.98 -26.22 -10.88
CA VAL A 45 2.83 -25.79 -10.08
C VAL A 45 1.74 -25.28 -11.00
N SER A 46 0.50 -25.68 -10.73
CA SER A 46 -0.71 -25.09 -11.31
C SER A 46 -1.43 -24.27 -10.24
N THR A 47 -2.00 -23.14 -10.63
CA THR A 47 -2.73 -22.22 -9.73
C THR A 47 -4.09 -21.89 -10.33
N ALA A 48 -5.08 -21.60 -9.48
CA ALA A 48 -6.44 -21.28 -9.93
C ALA A 48 -6.64 -19.80 -10.32
N GLY A 49 -5.71 -18.91 -9.96
CA GLY A 49 -5.93 -17.46 -9.98
C GLY A 49 -6.21 -16.91 -8.59
N ASN A 50 -6.01 -15.60 -8.43
CA ASN A 50 -6.32 -14.86 -7.22
C ASN A 50 -7.18 -13.63 -7.57
N GLU A 51 -8.49 -13.74 -7.31
CA GLU A 51 -9.46 -12.67 -7.56
C GLU A 51 -9.45 -11.59 -6.47
N SER A 52 -8.72 -11.81 -5.37
CA SER A 52 -8.58 -10.86 -4.25
C SER A 52 -7.37 -9.93 -4.40
N CYS A 53 -7.07 -9.52 -5.65
CA CYS A 53 -6.00 -8.58 -5.94
C CYS A 53 -6.52 -7.14 -5.97
N HIS A 54 -5.70 -6.17 -5.56
CA HIS A 54 -6.08 -4.74 -5.55
C HIS A 54 -4.89 -3.83 -5.88
N LEU A 55 -5.21 -2.59 -6.26
CA LEU A 55 -4.22 -1.56 -6.57
C LEU A 55 -3.72 -0.87 -5.30
N ILE A 56 -2.40 -0.62 -5.23
CA ILE A 56 -1.78 0.24 -4.22
C ILE A 56 -1.18 1.49 -4.90
N LEU A 57 -1.67 2.66 -4.52
CA LEU A 57 -1.12 3.97 -4.90
C LEU A 57 -0.02 4.38 -3.92
N ARG A 58 1.21 4.60 -4.40
CA ARG A 58 2.42 4.85 -3.57
C ARG A 58 3.32 5.98 -4.07
N GLY A 59 2.76 6.87 -4.89
CA GLY A 59 3.46 7.93 -5.60
C GLY A 59 4.40 7.39 -6.70
N GLY A 60 5.20 8.30 -7.27
CA GLY A 60 6.21 7.97 -8.25
C GLY A 60 7.10 9.16 -8.58
N LYS A 61 7.91 9.05 -9.64
CA LYS A 61 8.75 10.16 -10.13
C LYS A 61 7.94 11.41 -10.53
N SER A 62 6.68 11.24 -10.91
CA SER A 62 5.74 12.33 -11.22
C SER A 62 5.22 13.06 -9.97
N GLY A 63 5.54 12.58 -8.77
CA GLY A 63 5.06 13.11 -7.50
C GLY A 63 4.13 12.14 -6.74
N PRO A 64 3.55 12.62 -5.63
CA PRO A 64 2.50 11.91 -4.92
C PRO A 64 1.25 11.66 -5.79
N ASN A 65 0.47 10.64 -5.46
CA ASN A 65 -0.77 10.28 -6.15
C ASN A 65 -1.88 9.85 -5.17
N TYR A 66 -1.92 10.46 -3.99
CA TYR A 66 -2.95 10.22 -2.97
C TYR A 66 -4.12 11.22 -3.02
N ASP A 67 -3.97 12.31 -3.77
CA ASP A 67 -4.98 13.36 -3.88
C ASP A 67 -6.25 12.84 -4.58
N SER A 68 -7.36 13.56 -4.40
CA SER A 68 -8.66 13.13 -4.93
C SER A 68 -8.71 12.98 -6.44
N GLN A 69 -7.92 13.76 -7.20
CA GLN A 69 -7.87 13.64 -8.67
C GLN A 69 -7.16 12.34 -9.06
N SER A 70 -6.04 12.03 -8.42
CA SER A 70 -5.31 10.77 -8.63
C SER A 70 -6.15 9.55 -8.25
N VAL A 71 -6.88 9.61 -7.12
CA VAL A 71 -7.78 8.51 -6.67
C VAL A 71 -8.93 8.31 -7.65
N ALA A 72 -9.57 9.39 -8.12
CA ALA A 72 -10.64 9.31 -9.11
C ALA A 72 -10.16 8.78 -10.46
N ALA A 73 -8.96 9.17 -10.90
CA ALA A 73 -8.36 8.65 -12.12
C ALA A 73 -8.08 7.13 -12.01
N ALA A 74 -7.55 6.69 -10.87
CA ALA A 74 -7.33 5.27 -10.60
C ALA A 74 -8.64 4.47 -10.60
N GLU A 75 -9.70 5.02 -10.01
CA GLU A 75 -11.04 4.41 -10.03
C GLU A 75 -11.54 4.20 -11.46
N THR A 76 -11.46 5.24 -12.29
CA THR A 76 -11.89 5.17 -13.70
C THR A 76 -11.13 4.07 -14.44
N MET A 77 -9.80 4.02 -14.31
CA MET A 77 -8.97 2.99 -14.96
C MET A 77 -9.31 1.57 -14.49
N LEU A 78 -9.61 1.38 -13.19
CA LEU A 78 -10.04 0.08 -12.66
C LEU A 78 -11.38 -0.34 -13.27
N ARG A 79 -12.35 0.58 -13.36
CA ARG A 79 -13.68 0.32 -13.93
C ARG A 79 -13.61 0.00 -15.41
N GLU A 80 -12.80 0.73 -16.19
CA GLU A 80 -12.58 0.48 -17.62
C GLU A 80 -12.05 -0.93 -17.89
N GLN A 81 -11.33 -1.51 -16.93
CA GLN A 81 -10.80 -2.88 -17.00
C GLN A 81 -11.66 -3.94 -16.30
N ASN A 82 -12.88 -3.58 -15.87
CA ASN A 82 -13.79 -4.45 -15.11
C ASN A 82 -13.15 -5.01 -13.82
N LEU A 83 -12.29 -4.23 -13.16
CA LEU A 83 -11.69 -4.56 -11.88
C LEU A 83 -12.44 -3.87 -10.73
N SER A 84 -12.26 -4.38 -9.51
CA SER A 84 -12.81 -3.73 -8.31
C SER A 84 -12.26 -2.30 -8.19
N PRO A 85 -13.12 -1.27 -8.03
CA PRO A 85 -12.70 0.13 -8.00
C PRO A 85 -11.99 0.53 -6.69
N GLY A 86 -11.81 -0.40 -5.75
CA GLY A 86 -11.18 -0.13 -4.46
C GLY A 86 -9.65 -0.01 -4.56
N VAL A 87 -9.09 1.04 -3.96
CA VAL A 87 -7.65 1.26 -3.88
C VAL A 87 -7.14 1.24 -2.44
N MET A 88 -5.93 0.73 -2.26
CA MET A 88 -5.10 1.00 -1.09
C MET A 88 -4.23 2.22 -1.38
N VAL A 89 -4.07 3.12 -0.42
CA VAL A 89 -3.12 4.23 -0.53
C VAL A 89 -1.99 4.08 0.49
N ASP A 90 -0.75 4.04 0.00
CA ASP A 90 0.48 4.04 0.79
C ASP A 90 0.83 5.48 1.18
N CYS A 91 0.79 5.79 2.47
CA CYS A 91 1.07 7.12 3.00
C CYS A 91 2.57 7.45 2.98
N SER A 92 3.45 6.45 2.85
CA SER A 92 4.91 6.59 2.88
C SER A 92 5.48 6.76 1.46
N HIS A 93 6.73 6.35 1.25
CA HIS A 93 7.39 6.25 -0.06
C HIS A 93 7.24 7.52 -0.91
N GLY A 94 6.81 7.37 -2.18
CA GLY A 94 6.65 8.48 -3.11
C GLY A 94 5.57 9.48 -2.66
N ASN A 95 4.56 9.02 -1.94
CA ASN A 95 3.48 9.88 -1.42
C ASN A 95 3.94 10.78 -0.28
N SER A 96 4.87 10.30 0.55
CA SER A 96 5.52 11.11 1.59
C SER A 96 6.71 11.94 1.09
N MET A 97 7.05 11.84 -0.19
CA MET A 97 8.30 12.38 -0.76
C MET A 97 9.56 11.85 -0.03
N LYS A 98 9.49 10.63 0.51
CA LYS A 98 10.51 9.99 1.35
C LYS A 98 10.82 10.74 2.66
N ASP A 99 9.91 11.60 3.13
CA ASP A 99 9.98 12.16 4.49
C ASP A 99 8.83 11.58 5.32
N TYR A 100 9.18 10.72 6.29
CA TYR A 100 8.21 10.04 7.15
C TYR A 100 7.26 11.01 7.87
N ARG A 101 7.70 12.25 8.12
CA ARG A 101 6.89 13.30 8.77
C ARG A 101 5.72 13.77 7.91
N ASN A 102 5.74 13.46 6.62
CA ASN A 102 4.62 13.76 5.73
C ASN A 102 3.52 12.68 5.77
N GLN A 103 3.77 11.48 6.32
CA GLN A 103 2.74 10.43 6.38
C GLN A 103 1.44 10.89 7.07
N PRO A 104 1.47 11.63 8.21
CA PRO A 104 0.25 12.15 8.83
C PRO A 104 -0.50 13.17 7.95
N MET A 105 0.21 13.94 7.12
CA MET A 105 -0.40 14.87 6.16
C MET A 105 -1.13 14.12 5.05
N VAL A 106 -0.50 13.07 4.49
CA VAL A 106 -1.13 12.19 3.50
C VAL A 106 -2.37 11.52 4.12
N ALA A 107 -2.24 10.99 5.33
CA ALA A 107 -3.36 10.39 6.05
C ALA A 107 -4.50 11.38 6.31
N ALA A 108 -4.21 12.64 6.64
CA ALA A 108 -5.21 13.67 6.85
C ALA A 108 -6.02 13.98 5.58
N ASP A 109 -5.37 14.05 4.41
CA ASP A 109 -6.09 14.25 3.14
C ASP A 109 -6.97 13.04 2.79
N LEU A 110 -6.46 11.82 2.98
CA LEU A 110 -7.25 10.60 2.80
C LEU A 110 -8.45 10.54 3.76
N CYS A 111 -8.27 10.94 5.01
CA CYS A 111 -9.35 11.05 5.99
C CYS A 111 -10.42 12.03 5.51
N ARG A 112 -10.03 13.20 4.99
CA ARG A 112 -10.95 14.18 4.41
C ARG A 112 -11.73 13.60 3.24
N GLN A 113 -11.05 12.97 2.28
CA GLN A 113 -11.72 12.30 1.15
C GLN A 113 -12.72 11.24 1.61
N ILE A 114 -12.35 10.43 2.61
CA ILE A 114 -13.24 9.41 3.20
C ILE A 114 -14.45 10.07 3.87
N SER A 115 -14.25 11.08 4.72
CA SER A 115 -15.35 11.78 5.40
C SER A 115 -16.30 12.47 4.41
N ASP A 116 -15.77 12.97 3.30
CA ASP A 116 -16.52 13.61 2.22
C ASP A 116 -17.32 12.61 1.36
N GLY A 117 -17.24 11.31 1.67
CA GLY A 117 -18.06 10.27 1.03
C GLY A 117 -17.31 9.28 0.14
N SER A 118 -15.99 9.42 -0.03
CA SER A 118 -15.22 8.51 -0.88
C SER A 118 -15.36 7.06 -0.41
N ARG A 119 -15.75 6.19 -1.35
CA ARG A 119 -15.80 4.72 -1.18
C ARG A 119 -14.68 4.00 -1.92
N THR A 120 -13.91 4.74 -2.71
CA THR A 120 -12.80 4.27 -3.53
C THR A 120 -11.60 3.90 -2.67
N ILE A 121 -11.31 4.68 -1.63
CA ILE A 121 -10.26 4.36 -0.65
C ILE A 121 -10.78 3.27 0.28
N THR A 122 -10.30 2.04 0.10
CA THR A 122 -10.73 0.87 0.88
C THR A 122 -9.72 0.49 1.96
N SER A 123 -8.47 0.92 1.81
CA SER A 123 -7.39 0.60 2.75
C SER A 123 -6.24 1.60 2.66
N VAL A 124 -5.37 1.59 3.65
CA VAL A 124 -4.16 2.42 3.70
C VAL A 124 -2.96 1.61 4.17
N MET A 125 -1.76 2.05 3.79
CA MET A 125 -0.48 1.50 4.26
C MET A 125 0.33 2.62 4.91
N ILE A 126 0.86 2.36 6.11
CA ILE A 126 1.61 3.32 6.93
C ILE A 126 2.87 2.64 7.42
N GLU A 127 4.02 3.33 7.34
CA GLU A 127 5.27 2.87 7.93
C GLU A 127 5.44 3.50 9.31
N SER A 128 5.20 2.69 10.33
CA SER A 128 5.16 3.06 11.75
C SER A 128 6.09 2.15 12.55
N ASN A 129 6.72 2.71 13.58
CA ASN A 129 7.50 1.96 14.56
C ASN A 129 7.37 2.58 15.96
N LEU A 130 7.94 1.92 16.98
CA LEU A 130 7.92 2.44 18.35
C LEU A 130 8.65 3.78 18.46
N VAL A 131 9.77 3.91 17.75
CA VAL A 131 10.61 5.12 17.68
C VAL A 131 10.64 5.60 16.23
N GLU A 132 10.35 6.88 16.04
CA GLU A 132 10.34 7.53 14.73
C GLU A 132 11.70 7.53 14.01
N GLY A 133 11.68 7.81 12.71
CA GLY A 133 12.88 7.89 11.88
C GLY A 133 13.46 6.51 11.54
N ASN A 134 14.75 6.51 11.18
CA ASN A 134 15.53 5.30 10.96
C ASN A 134 16.94 5.41 11.56
N GLN A 135 17.67 4.31 11.51
CA GLN A 135 19.08 4.20 11.89
C GLN A 135 19.81 3.29 10.90
N ALA A 136 21.11 3.51 10.71
CA ALA A 136 21.92 2.62 9.89
C ALA A 136 22.18 1.30 10.64
N LEU A 137 22.19 0.19 9.91
CA LEU A 137 22.62 -1.08 10.47
C LEU A 137 24.11 -1.00 10.86
N SER A 138 24.42 -1.28 12.12
CA SER A 138 25.79 -1.29 12.63
C SER A 138 26.28 -2.73 12.84
N LYS A 139 27.61 -2.92 12.89
CA LYS A 139 28.20 -4.23 13.20
C LYS A 139 27.94 -4.65 14.66
N ASP A 140 27.85 -3.66 15.54
CA ASP A 140 27.51 -3.87 16.95
C ASP A 140 26.00 -3.70 17.15
N LEU A 141 25.27 -4.80 17.04
CA LEU A 141 23.80 -4.80 17.16
C LEU A 141 23.32 -4.30 18.53
N SER A 142 24.17 -4.33 19.57
CA SER A 142 23.82 -3.82 20.91
C SER A 142 23.71 -2.29 20.95
N SER A 143 24.32 -1.60 19.99
CA SER A 143 24.25 -0.14 19.84
C SER A 143 22.96 0.37 19.17
N LEU A 144 22.14 -0.54 18.62
CA LEU A 144 20.92 -0.15 17.91
C LEU A 144 19.83 0.29 18.90
N VAL A 145 19.16 1.39 18.57
CA VAL A 145 17.99 1.85 19.31
C VAL A 145 16.85 0.87 19.08
N ARG A 146 16.42 0.18 20.14
CA ARG A 146 15.30 -0.76 20.08
C ARG A 146 14.03 -0.04 19.61
N GLY A 147 13.35 -0.63 18.61
CA GLY A 147 12.09 -0.09 18.09
C GLY A 147 12.25 1.05 17.09
N LYS A 148 13.46 1.30 16.58
CA LYS A 148 13.73 2.25 15.48
C LYS A 148 14.09 1.50 14.20
N SER A 149 13.51 1.89 13.08
CA SER A 149 13.69 1.22 11.78
C SER A 149 15.15 1.20 11.32
N VAL A 150 15.58 0.11 10.66
CA VAL A 150 16.89 0.01 9.99
C VAL A 150 16.82 0.18 8.47
N THR A 151 15.62 0.44 7.94
CA THR A 151 15.34 0.65 6.52
C THR A 151 14.78 2.06 6.31
N ASP A 152 13.57 2.17 5.77
CA ASP A 152 12.88 3.45 5.59
C ASP A 152 12.47 4.01 6.96
N ALA A 153 12.42 5.34 7.02
CA ALA A 153 12.06 6.06 8.23
C ALA A 153 10.56 5.91 8.51
N CYS A 154 10.20 5.66 9.76
CA CYS A 154 8.83 5.47 10.18
C CYS A 154 8.32 6.65 11.02
N ILE A 155 7.01 6.86 11.07
CA ILE A 155 6.41 7.67 12.14
C ILE A 155 6.54 6.94 13.48
N GLY A 156 6.53 7.71 14.57
CA GLY A 156 6.59 7.19 15.93
C GLY A 156 5.24 6.66 16.42
N TRP A 157 5.23 6.14 17.65
CA TRP A 157 4.04 5.59 18.27
C TRP A 157 2.91 6.62 18.44
N ASP A 158 3.23 7.83 18.89
CA ASP A 158 2.23 8.86 19.16
C ASP A 158 1.51 9.31 17.88
N ASP A 159 2.28 9.56 16.80
CA ASP A 159 1.73 9.85 15.48
C ASP A 159 0.87 8.68 14.94
N THR A 160 1.27 7.44 15.24
CA THR A 160 0.52 6.25 14.81
C THR A 160 -0.86 6.22 15.43
N VAL A 161 -0.94 6.46 16.75
CA VAL A 161 -2.22 6.54 17.47
C VAL A 161 -3.08 7.65 16.87
N GLU A 162 -2.51 8.85 16.68
CA GLU A 162 -3.25 9.99 16.12
C GLU A 162 -3.78 9.70 14.71
N VAL A 163 -2.96 9.11 13.84
CA VAL A 163 -3.36 8.76 12.47
C VAL A 163 -4.48 7.72 12.47
N LEU A 164 -4.40 6.69 13.33
CA LEU A 164 -5.45 5.68 13.43
C LEU A 164 -6.77 6.27 13.96
N ASP A 165 -6.71 7.16 14.95
CA ASP A 165 -7.89 7.85 15.48
C ASP A 165 -8.56 8.75 14.43
N ARG A 166 -7.76 9.44 13.60
CA ARG A 166 -8.24 10.23 12.45
C ARG A 166 -8.98 9.35 11.44
N PHE A 167 -8.42 8.20 11.05
CA PHE A 167 -9.11 7.26 10.15
C PHE A 167 -10.40 6.72 10.77
N ALA A 168 -10.38 6.37 12.06
CA ALA A 168 -11.58 5.92 12.75
C ALA A 168 -12.68 6.99 12.76
N ALA A 169 -12.33 8.26 13.00
CA ALA A 169 -13.25 9.38 12.95
C ALA A 169 -13.80 9.62 11.53
N ALA A 170 -12.94 9.60 10.50
CA ALA A 170 -13.35 9.76 9.10
C ALA A 170 -14.33 8.68 8.64
N ILE A 171 -14.09 7.42 9.02
CA ILE A 171 -14.98 6.31 8.70
C ILE A 171 -16.34 6.45 9.40
N ARG A 172 -16.37 6.91 10.66
CA ARG A 172 -17.63 7.23 11.36
C ARG A 172 -18.38 8.35 10.65
N ALA A 173 -17.71 9.44 10.33
CA ALA A 173 -18.31 10.58 9.63
C ALA A 173 -18.93 10.17 8.28
N ARG A 174 -18.25 9.31 7.50
CA ARG A 174 -18.78 8.79 6.23
C ARG A 174 -20.05 7.94 6.40
N ARG A 175 -20.22 7.29 7.55
CA ARG A 175 -21.37 6.41 7.80
C ARG A 175 -22.63 7.18 8.16
N GLY A 176 -22.51 8.39 8.72
CA GLY A 176 -23.63 9.13 9.31
C GLY A 176 -23.92 8.65 10.73
#